data_AF-A0A7Y8MLT3-F1
#
_entry.id   AF-A0A7Y8MLT3-F1
#
_cell.length_a   1.000
_cell.length_b   1.000
_cell.length_c   1.000
_cell.angle_alpha   90.00
_cell.angle_beta   90.00
_cell.angle_gamma   90.00
#
_symmetry.space_group_name_H-M   'P 1'
#
loop_
_entity.id
_entity.type
_entity.pdbx_description
1 polymer ?
#
loop_
_entity_poly.entity_id
_entity_poly.type
_entity_poly.pdbx_seq_one_letter_code
_entity_poly.pdbx_strand_id
1 'polypeptide(L)'
;SALREDPDVVLVGELRDLETIRLALTAAETGHLVFGTLHTSSAAKTVDRIVDVFPAAEKDMVRAMLSESLKAVISQSLMKKKDGSGRVAAHEIMIGTPAIRNLIRENKIAQMYSSIQTGQAIGMQTLDQCLVDLVKRNLVDSEEARPYAVNKDMIPAR
;
A
#
# COMPACT_ATOMS: atom_id res chain seq x y z
N SER A 1 17.54 -3.63 21.10
CA SER A 1 16.58 -3.48 19.99
C SER A 1 15.34 -4.26 20.36
N ALA A 2 14.16 -3.84 19.92
CA ALA A 2 12.89 -4.51 20.23
C ALA A 2 12.91 -6.01 19.90
N LEU A 3 13.70 -6.44 18.91
CA LEU A 3 13.89 -7.86 18.53
C LEU A 3 14.53 -8.74 19.60
N ARG A 4 15.16 -8.17 20.63
CA ARG A 4 15.72 -8.94 21.76
C ARG A 4 14.71 -9.18 22.89
N GLU A 5 13.53 -8.59 22.78
CA GLU A 5 12.43 -8.72 23.75
C GLU A 5 11.45 -9.84 23.38
N ASP A 6 11.85 -10.75 22.46
CA ASP A 6 11.02 -11.86 21.95
C ASP A 6 9.60 -11.44 21.48
N PRO A 7 9.47 -10.39 20.63
CA PRO A 7 8.14 -9.95 20.21
C PRO A 7 7.56 -10.85 19.13
N ASP A 8 6.24 -11.07 19.12
CA ASP A 8 5.56 -11.64 17.95
C ASP A 8 5.24 -10.56 16.90
N VAL A 9 4.99 -9.33 17.36
CA VAL A 9 4.51 -8.21 16.55
C VAL A 9 5.33 -6.96 16.86
N VAL A 10 5.76 -6.25 15.82
CA VAL A 10 6.58 -5.04 15.92
C VAL A 10 5.92 -3.90 15.15
N LEU A 11 5.77 -2.73 15.79
CA LEU A 11 5.39 -1.48 15.13
C LEU A 11 6.62 -0.57 15.02
N VAL A 12 7.11 -0.37 13.81
CA VAL A 12 8.32 0.42 13.52
C VAL A 12 8.02 1.92 13.34
N GLY A 13 6.74 2.31 13.33
CA GLY A 13 6.36 3.70 13.08
C GLY A 13 6.61 4.07 11.62
N GLU A 14 7.30 5.18 11.37
CA GLU A 14 7.62 5.66 10.01
C GLU A 14 8.90 5.01 9.46
N LEU A 15 8.80 4.43 8.26
CA LEU A 15 9.91 3.84 7.53
C LEU A 15 10.66 4.92 6.73
N ARG A 16 11.35 5.82 7.43
CA ARG A 16 11.94 7.03 6.85
C ARG A 16 13.34 6.83 6.25
N ASP A 17 14.21 6.14 6.99
CA ASP A 17 15.62 5.97 6.65
C ASP A 17 15.97 4.50 6.34
N LEU A 18 17.13 4.33 5.71
CA LEU A 18 17.63 3.03 5.26
C LEU A 18 17.82 2.05 6.43
N GLU A 19 18.29 2.52 7.59
CA GLU A 19 18.53 1.67 8.75
C GLU A 19 17.21 1.11 9.31
N THR A 20 16.21 1.97 9.46
CA THR A 20 14.87 1.62 9.94
C THR A 20 14.18 0.64 8.99
N ILE A 21 14.26 0.88 7.67
CA ILE A 21 13.70 -0.04 6.66
C ILE A 21 14.42 -1.40 6.69
N ARG A 22 15.75 -1.41 6.79
CA ARG A 22 16.52 -2.65 6.87
C ARG A 22 16.13 -3.47 8.10
N LEU A 23 16.03 -2.83 9.26
CA LEU A 23 15.60 -3.49 10.50
C LEU A 23 14.19 -4.09 10.36
N ALA A 24 13.25 -3.34 9.77
CA ALA A 24 11.88 -3.81 9.54
C ALA A 24 11.83 -5.03 8.61
N LEU A 25 12.60 -5.01 7.51
CA LEU A 25 12.69 -6.15 6.59
C LEU A 25 13.29 -7.38 7.25
N THR A 26 14.39 -7.24 7.99
CA THR A 26 15.02 -8.35 8.71
C THR A 26 14.10 -8.94 9.78
N ALA A 27 13.37 -8.10 10.51
CA ALA A 27 12.36 -8.56 11.47
C ALA A 27 11.26 -9.37 10.78
N ALA A 28 10.74 -8.88 9.66
CA ALA A 28 9.69 -9.55 8.90
C ALA A 28 10.16 -10.88 8.28
N GLU A 29 11.40 -10.93 7.79
CA GLU A 29 12.02 -12.13 7.23
C GLU A 29 12.25 -13.22 8.29
N THR A 30 12.56 -12.84 9.53
CA THR A 30 12.76 -13.75 10.67
C THR A 30 11.46 -14.22 11.32
N GLY A 31 10.30 -13.90 10.74
CA GLY A 31 8.99 -14.44 11.15
C GLY A 31 8.11 -13.50 11.98
N HIS A 32 8.58 -12.28 12.28
CA HIS A 32 7.82 -11.30 13.05
C HIS A 32 6.74 -10.63 12.17
N LEU A 33 5.58 -10.31 12.76
CA LEU A 33 4.62 -9.44 12.08
C LEU A 33 5.02 -7.98 12.27
N VAL A 34 5.44 -7.34 11.18
CA VAL A 34 5.92 -5.96 11.21
C VAL A 34 4.90 -5.00 10.60
N PHE A 35 4.53 -3.99 11.37
CA PHE A 35 3.77 -2.83 10.92
C PHE A 35 4.70 -1.63 10.73
N GLY A 36 4.56 -0.93 9.61
CA GLY A 36 5.26 0.30 9.31
C GLY A 36 4.39 1.23 8.47
N THR A 37 4.71 2.52 8.49
CA THR A 37 4.00 3.55 7.73
C THR A 37 4.96 4.28 6.79
N LEU A 38 4.43 4.68 5.63
CA LEU A 38 5.12 5.52 4.65
C LEU A 38 4.14 6.59 4.14
N HIS A 39 4.68 7.71 3.67
CA HIS A 39 3.93 8.81 3.06
C HIS A 39 3.70 8.65 1.54
N THR A 40 3.47 7.42 1.08
CA THR A 40 3.21 7.13 -0.34
C THR A 40 1.73 7.07 -0.65
N SER A 41 1.33 7.53 -1.84
CA SER A 41 -0.09 7.63 -2.23
C SER A 41 -0.69 6.37 -2.86
N SER A 42 0.09 5.32 -3.11
CA SER A 42 -0.40 4.03 -3.62
C SER A 42 0.50 2.88 -3.19
N ALA A 43 -0.04 1.66 -3.22
CA ALA A 43 0.63 0.44 -2.84
C ALA A 43 1.86 0.17 -3.72
N ALA A 44 1.73 0.40 -5.03
CA ALA A 44 2.83 0.27 -5.98
C ALA A 44 3.98 1.25 -5.66
N LYS A 45 3.65 2.51 -5.33
CA LYS A 45 4.64 3.51 -4.92
C LYS A 45 5.27 3.18 -3.56
N THR A 46 4.55 2.53 -2.64
CA THR A 46 5.12 2.05 -1.38
C THR A 46 6.25 1.06 -1.63
N VAL A 47 6.02 0.07 -2.50
CA VAL A 47 7.04 -0.92 -2.87
C VAL A 47 8.25 -0.23 -3.48
N ASP A 48 8.01 0.63 -4.48
CA ASP A 48 9.06 1.36 -5.18
C ASP A 48 9.91 2.20 -4.20
N ARG A 49 9.25 2.93 -3.30
CA ARG A 49 9.92 3.76 -2.28
C ARG A 49 10.78 2.95 -1.32
N ILE A 50 10.30 1.79 -0.87
CA ILE A 50 11.07 0.92 0.04
C ILE A 50 12.36 0.44 -0.63
N VAL A 51 12.32 0.12 -1.93
CA VAL A 51 13.50 -0.33 -2.68
C VAL A 51 14.43 0.84 -3.00
N ASP A 52 13.87 2.00 -3.33
CA ASP A 52 14.63 3.14 -3.86
C ASP A 52 15.52 3.85 -2.86
N VAL A 53 15.31 3.67 -1.55
CA VAL A 53 16.23 4.21 -0.55
C VAL A 53 17.57 3.48 -0.49
N PHE A 54 17.65 2.27 -1.05
CA PHE A 54 18.86 1.45 -1.02
C PHE A 54 19.80 1.77 -2.21
N PRO A 55 21.13 1.60 -2.02
CA PRO A 55 22.09 1.67 -3.10
C PRO A 55 21.80 0.68 -4.23
N ALA A 56 22.17 1.02 -5.46
CA ALA A 56 21.88 0.21 -6.64
C ALA A 56 22.30 -1.26 -6.51
N ALA A 57 23.46 -1.53 -5.89
CA ALA A 57 23.98 -2.88 -5.68
C ALA A 57 23.12 -3.75 -4.74
N GLU A 58 22.28 -3.14 -3.90
CA GLU A 58 21.44 -3.84 -2.93
C GLU A 58 19.98 -3.98 -3.37
N LYS A 59 19.55 -3.26 -4.41
CA LYS A 59 18.14 -3.21 -4.83
C LYS A 59 17.56 -4.58 -5.20
N ASP A 60 18.36 -5.46 -5.82
CA ASP A 60 17.92 -6.82 -6.18
C ASP A 60 17.64 -7.66 -4.92
N MET A 61 18.56 -7.64 -3.97
CA MET A 61 18.41 -8.33 -2.68
C MET A 61 17.22 -7.79 -1.90
N VAL A 62 17.06 -6.47 -1.83
CA VAL A 62 15.93 -5.84 -1.12
C VAL A 62 14.59 -6.20 -1.77
N ARG A 63 14.52 -6.25 -3.10
CA ARG A 63 13.32 -6.72 -3.81
C ARG A 63 12.99 -8.17 -3.47
N ALA A 64 14.00 -9.05 -3.42
CA ALA A 64 13.80 -10.44 -3.03
C ALA A 64 13.23 -10.53 -1.59
N MET A 65 13.89 -9.91 -0.61
CA MET A 65 13.43 -9.89 0.79
C MET A 65 12.02 -9.32 0.94
N LEU A 66 11.74 -8.17 0.30
CA LEU A 66 10.42 -7.54 0.33
C LEU A 66 9.36 -8.44 -0.32
N SER A 67 9.68 -9.11 -1.43
CA SER A 67 8.75 -10.02 -2.10
C SER A 67 8.35 -11.21 -1.23
N GLU A 68 9.21 -11.67 -0.34
CA GLU A 68 8.91 -12.83 0.50
C GLU A 68 8.16 -12.43 1.77
N SER A 69 8.57 -11.31 2.37
CA SER A 69 8.05 -10.80 3.65
C SER A 69 6.74 -10.00 3.52
N LEU A 70 6.48 -9.33 2.40
CA LEU A 70 5.30 -8.48 2.25
C LEU A 70 3.99 -9.28 2.40
N LYS A 71 3.14 -8.80 3.32
CA LYS A 71 1.79 -9.34 3.56
C LYS A 71 0.71 -8.50 2.90
N ALA A 72 0.73 -7.18 3.11
CA ALA A 72 -0.20 -6.25 2.50
C ALA A 72 0.36 -4.84 2.49
N VAL A 73 -0.17 -3.99 1.61
CA VAL A 73 -0.04 -2.54 1.65
C VAL A 73 -1.42 -1.93 1.62
N ILE A 74 -1.69 -1.00 2.53
CA ILE A 74 -2.94 -0.25 2.59
C ILE A 74 -2.59 1.23 2.44
N SER A 75 -2.99 1.84 1.32
CA SER A 75 -2.85 3.28 1.10
C SER A 75 -4.18 3.96 1.39
N GLN A 76 -4.14 5.05 2.16
CA GLN A 76 -5.35 5.71 2.66
C GLN A 76 -5.39 7.18 2.24
N SER A 77 -6.56 7.62 1.79
CA SER A 77 -6.89 9.04 1.61
C SER A 77 -8.13 9.40 2.41
N LEU A 78 -8.10 10.52 3.14
CA LEU A 78 -9.25 11.00 3.91
C LEU A 78 -9.97 12.09 3.14
N MET A 79 -11.25 11.89 2.89
CA MET A 79 -12.10 12.81 2.15
C MET A 79 -13.20 13.35 3.04
N LYS A 80 -13.67 14.55 2.74
CA LYS A 80 -14.85 15.12 3.42
C LYS A 80 -16.10 14.30 3.06
N LYS A 81 -16.91 14.01 4.07
CA LYS A 81 -18.23 13.42 3.84
C LYS A 81 -19.16 14.47 3.22
N LYS A 82 -20.04 14.01 2.33
CA LYS A 82 -21.05 14.84 1.68
C LYS A 82 -21.99 15.53 2.67
N ASP A 83 -22.30 14.89 3.80
CA ASP A 83 -23.17 15.42 4.86
C ASP A 83 -22.49 16.45 5.78
N GLY A 84 -21.19 16.71 5.60
CA GLY A 84 -20.42 17.61 6.45
C GLY A 84 -20.13 17.08 7.87
N SER A 85 -20.55 15.85 8.22
CA SER A 85 -20.40 15.27 9.56
C SER A 85 -18.96 14.90 9.93
N GLY A 86 -18.03 14.96 8.96
CA GLY A 86 -16.63 14.65 9.17
C GLY A 86 -15.95 14.14 7.91
N ARG A 87 -15.10 13.12 8.07
CA ARG A 87 -14.34 12.50 6.97
C ARG A 87 -14.61 11.01 6.87
N VAL A 88 -14.40 10.47 5.68
CA VAL A 88 -14.37 9.03 5.40
C VAL A 88 -13.03 8.67 4.76
N ALA A 89 -12.52 7.49 5.08
CA ALA A 89 -11.31 6.96 4.48
C ALA A 89 -11.66 6.21 3.20
N ALA A 90 -10.97 6.54 2.10
CA ALA A 90 -10.84 5.66 0.95
C ALA A 90 -9.53 4.89 1.04
N HIS A 91 -9.58 3.62 0.67
CA HIS A 91 -8.46 2.70 0.77
C HIS A 91 -8.14 2.11 -0.60
N GLU A 92 -6.84 2.04 -0.90
CA GLU A 92 -6.29 1.06 -1.81
C GLU A 92 -5.69 -0.07 -0.99
N ILE A 93 -6.02 -1.31 -1.33
CA ILE A 93 -5.59 -2.51 -0.60
C ILE A 93 -4.90 -3.45 -1.60
N MET A 94 -3.62 -3.70 -1.37
CA MET A 94 -2.82 -4.68 -2.11
C MET A 94 -2.38 -5.79 -1.17
N ILE A 95 -2.75 -7.04 -1.47
CA ILE A 95 -2.32 -8.22 -0.72
C ILE A 95 -1.09 -8.85 -1.39
N GLY A 96 -0.13 -9.34 -0.59
CA GLY A 96 1.11 -9.96 -1.06
C GLY A 96 0.92 -11.36 -1.64
N THR A 97 0.16 -11.50 -2.73
CA THR A 97 -0.08 -12.77 -3.44
C THR A 97 1.17 -13.23 -4.19
N PRO A 98 1.29 -14.52 -4.56
CA PRO A 98 2.39 -15.00 -5.41
C PRO A 98 2.62 -14.17 -6.67
N ALA A 99 1.54 -13.67 -7.29
CA ALA A 99 1.63 -12.77 -8.45
C ALA A 99 2.27 -11.41 -8.09
N ILE A 100 1.80 -10.73 -7.03
CA ILE A 100 2.40 -9.46 -6.57
C ILE A 100 3.87 -9.66 -6.19
N ARG A 101 4.19 -10.73 -5.46
CA ARG A 101 5.57 -11.07 -5.07
C ARG A 101 6.47 -11.23 -6.30
N ASN A 102 5.99 -11.90 -7.33
CA ASN A 102 6.71 -12.02 -8.60
C ASN A 102 6.90 -10.66 -9.28
N LEU A 103 5.88 -9.80 -9.30
CA LEU A 103 6.00 -8.44 -9.86
C LEU A 103 7.04 -7.58 -9.12
N ILE A 104 7.15 -7.73 -7.79
CA ILE A 104 8.19 -7.06 -6.99
C ILE A 104 9.57 -7.54 -7.45
N ARG A 105 9.77 -8.86 -7.53
CA ARG A 105 11.06 -9.48 -7.90
C ARG A 105 11.51 -9.09 -9.30
N GLU A 106 10.58 -9.04 -10.25
CA GLU A 106 10.80 -8.73 -11.67
C GLU A 106 10.81 -7.22 -11.98
N ASN A 107 10.70 -6.35 -10.97
CA ASN A 107 10.59 -4.90 -11.13
C ASN A 107 9.41 -4.41 -11.99
N LYS A 108 8.29 -5.13 -11.98
CA LYS A 108 7.11 -4.82 -12.81
C LYS A 108 6.07 -4.04 -12.03
N ILE A 109 6.50 -2.96 -11.35
CA ILE A 109 5.66 -2.14 -10.46
C ILE A 109 4.41 -1.60 -11.18
N ALA A 110 4.55 -1.18 -12.44
CA ALA A 110 3.43 -0.66 -13.24
C ALA A 110 2.28 -1.67 -13.43
N GLN A 111 2.54 -2.98 -13.36
CA GLN A 111 1.54 -4.03 -13.55
C GLN A 111 0.76 -4.35 -12.25
N MET A 112 1.18 -3.79 -11.11
CA MET A 112 0.53 -4.03 -9.83
C MET A 112 -0.89 -3.48 -9.79
N TYR A 113 -1.17 -2.35 -10.46
CA TYR A 113 -2.52 -1.77 -10.49
C TYR A 113 -3.54 -2.76 -11.06
N SER A 114 -3.25 -3.37 -12.22
CA SER A 114 -4.14 -4.38 -12.83
C SER A 114 -4.29 -5.63 -11.97
N SER A 115 -3.23 -6.01 -11.25
CA SER A 115 -3.27 -7.14 -10.32
C SER A 115 -4.16 -6.84 -9.11
N ILE A 116 -4.10 -5.63 -8.56
CA ILE A 116 -5.00 -5.16 -7.49
C ILE A 116 -6.44 -5.12 -8.00
N GLN A 117 -6.65 -4.56 -9.19
CA GLN A 117 -7.97 -4.41 -9.80
C GLN A 117 -8.72 -5.74 -9.97
N THR A 118 -7.99 -6.80 -10.31
CA THR A 118 -8.54 -8.15 -10.54
C THR A 118 -8.59 -9.00 -9.27
N GLY A 119 -7.96 -8.57 -8.17
CA GLY A 119 -7.88 -9.30 -6.91
C GLY A 119 -9.03 -9.08 -5.93
N GLN A 120 -10.18 -8.55 -6.35
CA GLN A 120 -11.30 -8.23 -5.46
C GLN A 120 -11.79 -9.43 -4.65
N ALA A 121 -11.80 -10.62 -5.24
CA ALA A 121 -12.25 -11.86 -4.58
C ALA A 121 -11.43 -12.22 -3.33
N ILE A 122 -10.21 -11.69 -3.21
CA ILE A 122 -9.31 -11.90 -2.07
C ILE A 122 -9.11 -10.61 -1.25
N GLY A 123 -10.00 -9.64 -1.41
CA GLY A 123 -10.00 -8.40 -0.64
C GLY A 123 -9.06 -7.30 -1.16
N MET A 124 -8.51 -7.43 -2.37
CA MET A 124 -7.82 -6.30 -3.01
C MET A 124 -8.81 -5.28 -3.54
N GLN A 125 -8.40 -4.01 -3.57
CA GLN A 125 -9.22 -2.94 -4.11
C GLN A 125 -8.31 -1.79 -4.55
N THR A 126 -8.52 -1.25 -5.75
CA THR A 126 -7.82 -0.02 -6.17
C THR A 126 -8.44 1.19 -5.49
N LEU A 127 -7.68 2.28 -5.33
CA LEU A 127 -8.25 3.52 -4.80
C LEU A 127 -9.49 3.95 -5.60
N ASP A 128 -9.40 3.90 -6.93
CA ASP A 128 -10.51 4.30 -7.81
C ASP A 128 -11.78 3.46 -7.57
N GLN A 129 -11.65 2.14 -7.37
CA GLN A 129 -12.80 1.28 -7.05
C GLN A 129 -13.45 1.69 -5.72
N CYS A 130 -12.64 2.05 -4.72
CA CYS A 130 -13.13 2.55 -3.43
C CYS A 130 -13.83 3.91 -3.59
N LEU A 131 -13.24 4.84 -4.34
CA LEU A 131 -13.84 6.14 -4.63
C LEU A 131 -15.19 6.01 -5.33
N VAL A 132 -15.29 5.16 -6.35
CA VAL A 132 -16.56 4.89 -7.05
C VAL A 132 -17.63 4.35 -6.11
N ASP A 133 -17.28 3.42 -5.20
CA ASP A 133 -18.21 2.89 -4.20
C ASP A 133 -18.71 4.00 -3.25
N LEU A 134 -17.80 4.82 -2.72
CA LEU A 134 -18.13 5.90 -1.80
C LEU A 134 -19.06 6.96 -2.44
N VAL A 135 -18.84 7.28 -3.72
CA VAL A 135 -19.72 8.17 -4.49
C VAL A 135 -21.08 7.52 -4.73
N LYS A 136 -21.12 6.25 -5.17
CA LYS A 136 -22.38 5.51 -5.41
C LYS A 136 -23.22 5.37 -4.14
N ARG A 137 -22.58 5.24 -2.98
CA ARG A 137 -23.24 5.19 -1.67
C ARG A 137 -23.61 6.57 -1.13
N ASN A 138 -23.38 7.63 -1.90
CA ASN A 138 -23.68 9.02 -1.54
C ASN A 138 -22.95 9.49 -0.26
N LEU A 139 -21.79 8.90 0.06
CA LEU A 139 -20.98 9.27 1.21
C LEU A 139 -20.03 10.43 0.91
N VAL A 140 -19.59 10.55 -0.34
CA VAL A 140 -18.64 11.56 -0.83
C VAL A 140 -19.15 12.13 -2.14
N ASP A 141 -19.03 13.43 -2.36
CA ASP A 141 -19.36 14.05 -3.65
C ASP A 141 -18.33 13.70 -4.72
N SER A 142 -18.78 13.57 -5.97
CA SER A 142 -17.89 13.31 -7.12
C SER A 142 -16.76 14.33 -7.25
N GLU A 143 -17.04 15.61 -6.93
CA GLU A 143 -16.04 16.69 -6.95
C GLU A 143 -14.94 16.50 -5.89
N GLU A 144 -15.29 15.94 -4.72
CA GLU A 144 -14.34 15.64 -3.64
C GLU A 144 -13.52 14.39 -3.96
N ALA A 145 -14.11 13.37 -4.60
CA ALA A 145 -13.43 12.12 -4.93
C ALA A 145 -12.46 12.25 -6.14
N ARG A 146 -12.81 13.06 -7.14
CA ARG A 146 -12.10 13.12 -8.44
C ARG A 146 -10.61 13.50 -8.37
N PRO A 147 -10.13 14.38 -7.45
CA PRO A 147 -8.71 14.69 -7.32
C PRO A 147 -7.84 13.50 -6.89
N TYR A 148 -8.43 12.52 -6.19
CA TYR A 148 -7.73 11.34 -5.68
C TYR A 148 -7.68 10.19 -6.69
N ALA A 149 -8.56 10.21 -7.70
CA ALA A 149 -8.66 9.15 -8.69
C ALA A 149 -7.49 9.15 -9.67
N VAL A 150 -6.92 7.98 -9.93
CA VAL A 150 -5.96 7.76 -11.02
C VAL A 150 -6.72 7.84 -12.35
N ASN A 151 -7.83 7.10 -12.49
CA ASN A 151 -8.73 7.23 -13.63
C ASN A 151 -9.96 8.08 -13.28
N LYS A 152 -9.88 9.38 -13.59
CA LYS A 152 -10.92 10.38 -13.29
C LYS A 152 -12.24 10.14 -14.01
N ASP A 153 -12.24 9.38 -15.10
CA ASP A 153 -13.45 9.11 -15.89
C ASP A 153 -14.30 8.00 -15.28
N MET A 154 -13.74 7.21 -14.35
CA MET A 154 -14.52 6.22 -13.61
C MET A 154 -15.40 6.83 -12.52
N ILE A 155 -15.10 8.05 -12.08
CA ILE A 155 -15.86 8.72 -11.02
C ILE A 155 -17.21 9.16 -11.60
N PRO A 156 -18.35 8.67 -11.08
CA PRO A 156 -19.67 9.02 -11.59
C PRO A 156 -19.88 10.53 -11.62
N ALA A 157 -20.44 11.04 -12.72
CA ALA A 157 -20.97 12.39 -12.74
C ALA A 157 -22.15 12.52 -11.76
N ARG A 158 -22.41 13.75 -11.30
CA ARG A 158 -23.56 14.06 -10.43
C ARG A 158 -24.89 13.61 -11.06
#